data_AF-W9T0A3-F1
#
_entry.id   AF-W9T0A3-F1
#
_cell.length_a   1.000
_cell.length_b   1.000
_cell.length_c   1.000
_cell.angle_alpha   90.00
_cell.angle_beta   90.00
_cell.angle_gamma   90.00
#
_symmetry.space_group_name_H-M   'P 1'
#
loop_
_entity.id
_entity.type
_entity.pdbx_description
1 polymer ?
#
loop_
_entity_poly.entity_id
_entity_poly.type
_entity_poly.pdbx_seq_one_letter_code
_entity_poly.pdbx_strand_id
1 'polypeptide(L)'
;MARRAALARSLAIRPDLLLLDEPFASLDAGRAAELRTLLVRLLDEQPGMAMICVTHDARDADTLANRVWHMDGRPASVRGDQPLATGLGA
;
A
#
# COMPACT_ATOMS: atom_id res chain seq x y z
N MET A 1 16.02 -0.82 9.29
CA MET A 1 16.64 0.07 8.27
C MET A 1 16.58 -0.48 6.84
N ALA A 2 16.79 -1.77 6.61
CA ALA A 2 16.82 -2.34 5.24
C ALA A 2 15.56 -2.09 4.39
N ARG A 3 14.34 -2.21 4.97
CA ARG A 3 13.08 -2.07 4.22
C ARG A 3 12.79 -0.62 3.79
N ARG A 4 13.06 0.36 4.66
CA ARG A 4 12.95 1.80 4.34
C ARG A 4 13.92 2.21 3.24
N ALA A 5 15.14 1.65 3.24
CA ALA A 5 16.10 1.84 2.16
C ALA A 5 15.63 1.19 0.85
N ALA A 6 14.99 0.02 0.90
CA ALA A 6 14.41 -0.63 -0.28
C ALA A 6 13.29 0.21 -0.91
N LEU A 7 12.37 0.74 -0.10
CA LEU A 7 11.33 1.65 -0.55
C LEU A 7 11.92 2.94 -1.14
N ALA A 8 12.92 3.53 -0.46
CA ALA A 8 13.59 4.72 -0.99
C ALA A 8 14.24 4.45 -2.37
N ARG A 9 14.86 3.28 -2.56
CA ARG A 9 15.43 2.88 -3.85
C ARG A 9 14.36 2.71 -4.93
N SER A 10 13.22 2.09 -4.62
CA SER A 10 12.15 1.93 -5.60
C SER A 10 11.53 3.26 -6.01
N LEU A 11 11.47 4.23 -5.09
CA LEU A 11 10.95 5.57 -5.35
C LEU A 11 11.94 6.47 -6.10
N ALA A 12 13.25 6.24 -5.94
CA ALA A 12 14.30 7.06 -6.55
C ALA A 12 14.22 7.10 -8.09
N ILE A 13 13.67 6.06 -8.72
CA ILE A 13 13.49 5.99 -10.18
C ILE A 13 12.19 6.63 -10.67
N ARG A 14 11.36 7.20 -9.77
CA ARG A 14 10.03 7.75 -10.07
C ARG A 14 9.17 6.76 -10.89
N PRO A 15 8.82 5.61 -10.31
CA PRO A 15 8.11 4.56 -11.03
C PRO A 15 6.68 4.99 -11.34
N ASP A 16 6.15 4.55 -12.49
CA ASP A 16 4.71 4.69 -12.80
C ASP A 16 3.86 3.71 -11.98
N LEU A 17 4.46 2.62 -11.49
CA LEU A 17 3.81 1.58 -10.69
C LEU A 17 4.70 1.12 -9.53
N LEU A 18 4.19 1.25 -8.30
CA LEU A 18 4.80 0.74 -7.08
C LEU A 18 4.10 -0.52 -6.60
N LEU A 19 4.83 -1.64 -6.52
CA LEU A 19 4.34 -2.90 -5.97
C LEU A 19 4.92 -3.11 -4.57
N LEU A 20 4.05 -3.36 -3.59
CA LEU A 20 4.43 -3.61 -2.21
C LEU A 20 3.86 -4.95 -1.74
N ASP A 21 4.73 -5.84 -1.27
CA ASP A 21 4.34 -7.12 -0.68
C ASP A 21 4.53 -7.05 0.85
N GLU A 22 3.42 -7.05 1.57
CA GLU A 22 3.34 -7.00 3.03
C GLU A 22 4.28 -5.94 3.66
N PRO A 23 4.20 -4.66 3.22
CA PRO A 23 5.21 -3.66 3.56
C PRO A 23 5.24 -3.29 5.05
N PHE A 24 4.12 -3.49 5.76
CA PHE A 24 3.98 -3.22 7.18
C PHE A 24 4.25 -4.43 8.06
N ALA A 25 4.35 -5.63 7.47
CA ALA A 25 4.67 -6.84 8.22
C ALA A 25 6.02 -6.65 8.93
N SER A 26 6.05 -7.03 10.21
CA SER A 26 7.22 -6.92 11.09
C SER A 26 7.61 -5.51 11.54
N LEU A 27 6.81 -4.48 11.27
CA LEU A 27 6.95 -3.17 11.91
C LEU A 27 6.14 -3.12 13.21
N ASP A 28 6.65 -2.41 14.21
CA ASP A 28 5.84 -1.99 15.35
C ASP A 28 4.77 -0.98 14.90
N ALA A 29 3.70 -0.84 15.70
CA ALA A 29 2.55 -0.02 15.33
C ALA A 29 2.91 1.44 15.01
N GLY A 30 3.90 2.01 15.72
CA GLY A 30 4.36 3.38 15.48
C GLY A 30 5.05 3.52 14.12
N ARG A 31 6.00 2.62 13.82
CA ARG A 31 6.69 2.61 12.52
C ARG A 31 5.77 2.28 11.35
N ALA A 32 4.78 1.42 11.56
CA ALA A 32 3.77 1.14 10.55
C ALA A 32 2.96 2.40 10.23
N ALA A 33 2.52 3.14 11.25
CA ALA A 33 1.82 4.41 11.06
C ALA A 33 2.68 5.45 10.32
N GLU A 34 3.95 5.63 10.69
CA GLU A 34 4.88 6.52 9.97
C GLU A 34 4.99 6.15 8.49
N LEU A 35 5.10 4.85 8.18
CA LEU A 35 5.23 4.38 6.82
C LEU A 35 3.94 4.58 6.02
N ARG A 36 2.77 4.35 6.64
CA ARG A 36 1.46 4.62 6.02
C ARG A 36 1.33 6.09 5.65
N THR A 37 1.62 7.00 6.59
CA THR A 37 1.59 8.45 6.33
C THR A 37 2.55 8.85 5.21
N LEU A 38 3.75 8.26 5.16
CA LEU A 38 4.70 8.51 4.08
C LEU A 38 4.15 8.07 2.72
N LEU A 39 3.53 6.90 2.64
CA LEU A 39 2.95 6.37 1.39
C LEU A 39 1.76 7.20 0.91
N VAL A 40 0.85 7.59 1.80
CA VAL A 40 -0.29 8.49 1.46
C VAL A 40 0.23 9.78 0.85
N ARG A 41 1.18 10.45 1.52
CA ARG A 41 1.79 11.68 1.01
C ARG A 41 2.44 11.51 -0.36
N LEU A 42 3.08 10.37 -0.61
CA LEU A 42 3.72 10.08 -1.88
C LEU A 42 2.72 9.92 -3.03
N LEU A 43 1.57 9.30 -2.76
CA LEU A 43 0.50 9.15 -3.74
C LEU A 43 -0.16 10.49 -4.05
N ASP A 44 -0.32 11.34 -3.03
CA ASP A 44 -0.84 12.70 -3.21
C ASP A 44 0.12 13.58 -4.02
N GLU A 45 1.42 13.48 -3.75
CA GLU A 45 2.46 14.25 -4.46
C GLU A 45 2.72 13.72 -5.89
N GLN A 46 2.34 12.47 -6.21
CA GLN A 46 2.55 11.84 -7.51
C GLN A 46 1.26 11.20 -8.06
N PRO A 47 0.30 12.00 -8.56
CA PRO A 47 -1.00 11.51 -9.02
C PRO A 47 -0.95 10.58 -10.24
N GLY A 48 0.19 10.51 -10.95
CA GLY A 48 0.42 9.59 -12.06
C GLY A 48 0.97 8.22 -11.65
N MET A 49 1.38 8.05 -10.39
CA MET A 49 1.93 6.78 -9.89
C MET A 49 0.80 5.89 -9.36
N ALA A 50 0.66 4.71 -9.94
CA ALA A 50 -0.19 3.66 -9.39
C ALA A 50 0.54 2.92 -8.26
N MET A 51 -0.20 2.46 -7.26
CA MET A 51 0.33 1.58 -6.21
C MET A 51 -0.57 0.36 -6.03
N ILE A 52 0.05 -0.82 -5.94
CA ILE A 52 -0.61 -2.06 -5.54
C ILE A 52 0.09 -2.57 -4.30
N CYS A 53 -0.68 -2.75 -3.23
CA CYS A 53 -0.21 -3.27 -1.95
C CYS A 53 -0.91 -4.59 -1.64
N VAL A 54 -0.12 -5.62 -1.35
CA VAL A 54 -0.62 -6.90 -0.82
C VAL A 54 -0.51 -6.86 0.70
N THR A 55 -1.63 -7.08 1.38
CA THR A 55 -1.70 -7.09 2.85
C THR A 55 -2.82 -8.03 3.31
N HIS A 56 -2.65 -8.60 4.49
CA HIS A 56 -3.69 -9.32 5.23
C HIS A 56 -4.35 -8.46 6.33
N ASP A 57 -3.91 -7.22 6.57
CA ASP A 57 -4.52 -6.29 7.53
C ASP A 57 -5.52 -5.37 6.82
N ALA A 58 -6.81 -5.55 7.13
CA ALA A 58 -7.88 -4.71 6.58
C ALA A 58 -7.67 -3.21 6.84
N ARG A 59 -7.02 -2.83 7.95
CA ARG A 59 -6.76 -1.43 8.26
C ARG A 59 -5.77 -0.80 7.28
N ASP A 60 -4.80 -1.56 6.76
CA ASP A 60 -3.89 -1.06 5.72
C ASP A 60 -4.68 -0.73 4.45
N ALA A 61 -5.56 -1.64 4.05
CA ALA A 61 -6.41 -1.48 2.87
C ALA A 61 -7.31 -0.25 2.99
N ASP A 62 -8.00 -0.08 4.12
CA ASP A 62 -8.88 1.07 4.36
C ASP A 62 -8.14 2.41 4.39
N THR A 63 -6.88 2.43 4.83
CA THR A 63 -6.09 3.66 4.94
C THR A 63 -5.46 4.08 3.60
N LEU A 64 -5.04 3.12 2.78
CA LEU A 64 -4.16 3.38 1.63
C LEU A 64 -4.87 3.23 0.28
N ALA A 65 -5.90 2.39 0.21
CA ALA A 65 -6.46 1.98 -1.06
C ALA A 65 -7.71 2.79 -1.41
N ASN A 66 -7.86 3.09 -2.70
CA ASN A 66 -9.11 3.54 -3.30
C ASN A 66 -9.91 2.37 -3.92
N ARG A 67 -9.33 1.17 -3.96
CA ARG A 67 -9.93 -0.06 -4.49
C ARG A 67 -9.26 -1.27 -3.85
N VAL A 68 -10.05 -2.27 -3.49
CA VAL A 68 -9.59 -3.49 -2.84
C VAL A 68 -9.98 -4.71 -3.67
N TRP A 69 -9.01 -5.60 -3.88
CA TRP A 69 -9.24 -6.94 -4.41
C TRP A 69 -9.13 -7.96 -3.29
N HIS A 70 -10.21 -8.69 -3.03
CA HIS A 70 -10.19 -9.81 -2.11
C HIS A 70 -9.72 -11.07 -2.84
N MET A 71 -8.66 -11.71 -2.36
CA MET A 71 -8.08 -12.91 -2.96
C MET A 71 -8.19 -14.09 -2.00
N ASP A 72 -8.66 -15.24 -2.49
CA ASP A 72 -8.79 -16.47 -1.69
C ASP A 72 -8.65 -17.75 -2.55
N GLY A 73 -8.36 -18.87 -1.89
CA GLY A 73 -8.18 -20.20 -2.48
C GLY A 73 -6.73 -20.66 -2.61
N ARG A 74 -6.56 -21.88 -3.12
CA ARG A 74 -5.25 -22.47 -3.47
C ARG A 74 -5.35 -23.19 -4.83
N PRO A 75 -4.76 -22.66 -5.92
CA PRO A 75 -4.13 -21.33 -6.01
C PRO A 75 -5.14 -20.18 -5.76
N ALA A 76 -4.62 -19.03 -5.31
CA ALA A 76 -5.46 -17.88 -4.99
C ALA A 76 -6.10 -17.29 -6.26
N SER A 77 -7.33 -16.81 -6.12
CA SER A 77 -8.10 -16.15 -7.19
C SER A 77 -8.83 -14.93 -6.63
N VAL A 78 -9.07 -13.92 -7.47
CA VAL A 78 -9.84 -12.75 -7.07
C VAL A 78 -11.29 -13.17 -6.85
N ARG A 79 -11.78 -12.98 -5.62
CA ARG A 79 -13.15 -13.26 -5.19
C ARG A 79 -14.01 -12.02 -5.10
N GLY A 80 -13.38 -10.85 -4.97
CA GLY A 80 -14.08 -9.59 -4.85
C GLY A 80 -13.26 -8.44 -5.41
N ASP A 81 -13.97 -7.44 -5.91
CA ASP A 81 -13.41 -6.23 -6.48
C ASP A 81 -14.31 -5.07 -6.05
N GLN A 82 -13.80 -4.27 -5.12
CA GLN A 82 -14.57 -3.25 -4.44
C GLN A 82 -13.86 -1.91 -4.56
N PRO A 83 -14.45 -0.90 -5.23
CA PRO A 83 -14.00 0.47 -5.07
C PRO A 83 -14.27 0.90 -3.63
N LEU A 84 -13.27 1.46 -2.97
CA LEU A 84 -13.47 2.12 -1.69
C LEU A 84 -13.85 3.58 -1.98
N ALA A 85 -14.93 4.05 -1.36
CA ALA A 85 -15.17 5.49 -1.29
C ALA A 85 -13.96 6.11 -0.60
N THR A 86 -13.15 6.87 -1.35
CA THR A 86 -11.85 7.39 -0.93
C THR A 86 -11.90 7.95 0.48
N GLY A 87 -11.22 7.29 1.42
CA GLY A 87 -10.80 7.87 2.70
C GLY A 87 -9.53 8.68 2.51
N LEU A 88 -9.50 9.62 1.56
CA LEU A 88 -8.44 10.63 1.50
C LEU A 88 -8.89 11.81 2.36
N GLY A 89 -8.67 11.71 3.67
CA GLY A 89 -8.78 12.85 4.58
C GLY A 89 -9.52 12.57 5.89
N ALA A 90 -8.75 12.29 6.94
CA ALA A 90 -8.92 12.92 8.25
C ALA A 90 -7.53 13.25 8.81
#